data_AF-A0A0C1EL54-F1
#
_entry.id   AF-A0A0C1EL54-F1
#
_cell.length_a   1.000
_cell.length_b   1.000
_cell.length_c   1.000
_cell.angle_alpha   90.00
_cell.angle_beta   90.00
_cell.angle_gamma   90.00
#
_symmetry.space_group_name_H-M   'P 1'
#
loop_
_entity.id
_entity.type
_entity.pdbx_description
1 polymer ?
#
loop_
_entity_poly.entity_id
_entity_poly.type
_entity_poly.pdbx_seq_one_letter_code
_entity_poly.pdbx_strand_id
1 'polypeptide(L)'
;MMSQIAYFKRQAKNLFRDYKTKTPSFNDILTDYHYSENGFSLMKAQHIIACMAGFGKWGDLLKASTPELELAKLLFDNKDKIPVQHWKKYISEIEHDYGINFDAEARLSAYKHDYKVTFGIEKNKKSQLVSKPKEDIQIISLPLSEQDRAEFIESANRVFEAVLWRMIPSNPGITLKLWNAEDYVDNMLTNEMIPISKNYALSLIDAFMVHHVLGLAKQADKMTEQS
;
A
#
# COMPACT_ATOMS: atom_id res chain seq x y z
N MET A 1 -6.36 4.79 -20.38
CA MET A 1 -5.64 3.93 -19.40
C MET A 1 -5.90 2.47 -19.77
N MET A 2 -4.89 1.60 -19.88
CA MET A 2 -5.15 0.16 -20.07
C MET A 2 -5.72 -0.40 -18.76
N SER A 3 -6.81 -1.18 -18.83
CA SER A 3 -7.29 -1.92 -17.66
C SER A 3 -6.20 -2.89 -17.17
N GLN A 4 -6.10 -3.14 -15.86
CA GLN A 4 -5.13 -4.10 -15.30
C GLN A 4 -5.29 -5.49 -15.93
N ILE A 5 -6.53 -5.88 -16.29
CA ILE A 5 -6.79 -7.13 -17.03
C ILE A 5 -6.13 -7.10 -18.42
N ALA A 6 -6.18 -5.98 -19.15
CA ALA A 6 -5.50 -5.86 -20.44
C ALA A 6 -3.97 -5.94 -20.28
N TYR A 7 -3.43 -5.38 -19.18
CA TYR A 7 -2.02 -5.53 -18.81
C TYR A 7 -1.63 -7.01 -18.66
N PHE A 8 -2.36 -7.79 -17.86
CA PHE A 8 -2.05 -9.22 -17.66
C PHE A 8 -2.27 -10.07 -18.91
N LYS A 9 -3.29 -9.75 -19.73
CA LYS A 9 -3.48 -10.40 -21.03
C LYS A 9 -2.27 -10.18 -21.95
N ARG A 10 -1.67 -8.98 -21.92
CA ARG A 10 -0.45 -8.67 -22.66
C ARG A 10 0.75 -9.45 -22.11
N GLN A 11 0.90 -9.54 -20.79
CA GLN A 11 2.00 -10.33 -20.19
C GLN A 11 1.89 -11.82 -20.55
N ALA A 12 0.69 -12.40 -20.55
CA ALA A 12 0.49 -13.78 -20.97
C ALA A 12 0.86 -14.02 -22.45
N LYS A 13 0.55 -13.05 -23.33
CA LYS A 13 0.96 -13.10 -24.74
C LYS A 13 2.48 -13.00 -24.90
N ASN A 14 3.14 -12.15 -24.11
CA ASN A 14 4.59 -12.06 -24.09
C ASN A 14 5.22 -13.38 -23.65
N LEU A 15 4.78 -13.95 -22.52
CA LEU A 15 5.26 -15.24 -22.04
C LEU A 15 5.06 -16.36 -23.08
N PHE A 16 3.90 -16.39 -23.75
CA PHE A 16 3.64 -17.36 -24.81
C PHE A 16 4.51 -17.15 -26.06
N ARG A 17 4.89 -15.90 -26.36
CA ARG A 17 5.85 -15.60 -27.43
C ARG A 17 7.25 -16.06 -27.03
N ASP A 18 7.67 -15.80 -25.80
CA ASP A 18 8.98 -16.15 -25.27
C ASP A 18 9.20 -17.69 -25.29
N TYR A 19 8.13 -18.46 -25.00
CA TYR A 19 8.08 -19.91 -25.26
C TYR A 19 8.41 -20.27 -26.71
N LYS A 20 7.73 -19.65 -27.68
CA LYS A 20 7.90 -19.95 -29.11
C LYS A 20 9.32 -19.63 -29.58
N THR A 21 9.95 -18.63 -28.99
CA THR A 21 11.32 -18.20 -29.30
C THR A 21 12.39 -18.92 -28.49
N LYS A 22 12.01 -19.80 -27.54
CA LYS A 22 12.91 -20.58 -26.68
C LYS A 22 13.95 -19.72 -25.94
N THR A 23 13.53 -18.62 -25.34
CA THR A 23 14.44 -17.76 -24.56
C THR A 23 14.88 -18.48 -23.27
N PRO A 24 16.15 -18.36 -22.82
CA PRO A 24 16.65 -19.05 -21.62
C PRO A 24 15.83 -18.79 -20.35
N SER A 25 15.36 -17.56 -20.14
CA SER A 25 14.53 -17.15 -19.00
C SER A 25 13.17 -17.85 -18.90
N PHE A 26 12.71 -18.50 -19.98
CA PHE A 26 11.43 -19.19 -20.02
C PHE A 26 11.50 -20.57 -19.36
N ASN A 27 12.64 -21.27 -19.44
CA ASN A 27 12.80 -22.61 -18.88
C ASN A 27 12.75 -22.60 -17.35
N ASP A 28 13.27 -21.54 -16.73
CA ASP A 28 13.22 -21.35 -15.27
C ASP A 28 11.76 -21.21 -14.80
N ILE A 29 10.95 -20.40 -15.50
CA ILE A 29 9.53 -20.20 -15.18
C ILE A 29 8.73 -21.51 -15.32
N LEU A 30 8.97 -22.31 -16.36
CA LEU A 30 8.28 -23.59 -16.51
C LEU A 30 8.60 -24.56 -15.36
N THR A 31 9.85 -24.55 -14.91
CA THR A 31 10.31 -25.38 -13.80
C THR A 31 9.63 -24.98 -12.49
N ASP A 32 9.59 -23.67 -12.20
CA ASP A 32 8.97 -23.11 -11.00
C ASP A 32 7.47 -23.39 -10.90
N TYR A 33 6.79 -23.48 -12.04
CA TYR A 33 5.34 -23.75 -12.11
C TYR A 33 5.01 -25.18 -12.55
N HIS A 34 5.99 -26.08 -12.56
CA HIS A 34 5.85 -27.51 -12.87
C HIS A 34 5.13 -27.80 -14.20
N TYR A 35 5.37 -26.99 -15.22
CA TYR A 35 4.82 -27.21 -16.56
C TYR A 35 5.85 -27.85 -17.49
N SER A 36 5.44 -28.88 -18.24
CA SER A 36 6.26 -29.43 -19.31
C SER A 36 6.35 -28.47 -20.51
N GLU A 37 7.52 -28.42 -21.16
CA GLU A 37 7.72 -27.67 -22.42
C GLU A 37 6.76 -28.13 -23.53
N ASN A 38 6.33 -29.40 -23.49
CA ASN A 38 5.39 -29.96 -24.46
C ASN A 38 3.95 -29.45 -24.26
N GLY A 39 3.37 -28.91 -25.33
CA GLY A 39 1.98 -28.47 -25.34
C GLY A 39 1.70 -27.22 -24.52
N PHE A 40 2.68 -26.30 -24.40
CA PHE A 40 2.46 -25.00 -23.78
C PHE A 40 1.53 -24.13 -24.65
N SER A 41 0.48 -23.58 -24.05
CA SER A 41 -0.57 -22.83 -24.74
C SER A 41 -0.75 -21.45 -24.13
N LEU A 42 -1.42 -20.55 -24.85
CA LEU A 42 -1.75 -19.22 -24.31
C LEU A 42 -2.59 -19.32 -23.02
N MET A 43 -3.45 -20.34 -22.89
CA MET A 43 -4.23 -20.57 -21.68
C MET A 43 -3.34 -20.94 -20.49
N LYS A 44 -2.31 -21.77 -20.70
CA LYS A 44 -1.31 -22.09 -19.67
C LYS A 44 -0.48 -20.85 -19.30
N ALA A 45 -0.08 -20.05 -20.29
CA ALA A 45 0.60 -18.78 -20.04
C ALA A 45 -0.26 -17.83 -19.20
N GLN A 46 -1.56 -17.71 -19.50
CA GLN A 46 -2.50 -16.93 -18.69
C GLN A 46 -2.60 -17.45 -17.25
N HIS A 47 -2.65 -18.78 -17.07
CA HIS A 47 -2.67 -19.38 -15.75
C HIS A 47 -1.39 -19.06 -14.95
N ILE A 48 -0.21 -19.22 -15.55
CA ILE A 48 1.06 -18.89 -14.90
C ILE A 48 1.12 -17.41 -14.51
N ILE A 49 0.72 -16.50 -15.39
CA ILE A 49 0.69 -15.06 -15.07
C ILE A 49 -0.23 -14.77 -13.89
N ALA A 50 -1.38 -15.45 -13.79
CA ALA A 50 -2.26 -15.31 -12.62
C ALA A 50 -1.57 -15.78 -11.33
N CYS A 51 -0.86 -16.91 -11.38
CA CYS A 51 -0.13 -17.44 -10.23
C CYS A 51 1.02 -16.52 -9.79
N MET A 52 1.79 -15.99 -10.74
CA MET A 52 2.84 -14.99 -10.50
C MET A 52 2.27 -13.70 -9.88
N ALA A 53 1.05 -13.33 -10.24
CA ALA A 53 0.36 -12.16 -9.72
C ALA A 53 -0.38 -12.44 -8.39
N GLY A 54 -0.31 -13.66 -7.85
CA GLY A 54 -0.83 -14.02 -6.54
C GLY A 54 -2.19 -14.75 -6.54
N PHE A 55 -2.77 -15.03 -7.69
CA PHE A 55 -4.05 -15.77 -7.79
C PHE A 55 -3.83 -17.29 -7.90
N GLY A 56 -4.88 -18.08 -7.70
CA GLY A 56 -4.83 -19.53 -7.91
C GLY A 56 -5.00 -19.93 -9.38
N LYS A 57 -5.76 -19.15 -10.15
CA LYS A 57 -6.00 -19.37 -11.58
C LYS A 57 -6.42 -18.09 -12.29
N TRP A 58 -6.29 -18.09 -13.62
CA TRP A 58 -6.71 -16.96 -14.47
C TRP A 58 -8.16 -16.54 -14.27
N GLY A 59 -9.07 -17.49 -14.03
CA GLY A 59 -10.48 -17.18 -13.79
C GLY A 59 -10.73 -16.35 -12.53
N ASP A 60 -9.87 -16.47 -11.51
CA ASP A 60 -9.98 -15.69 -10.28
C ASP A 60 -9.51 -14.25 -10.53
N LEU A 61 -8.39 -14.08 -11.24
CA LEU A 61 -7.87 -12.77 -11.66
C LEU A 61 -8.90 -11.98 -12.48
N LEU A 62 -9.65 -12.64 -13.39
CA LEU A 62 -10.67 -11.98 -14.19
C LEU A 62 -11.86 -11.44 -13.38
N LYS A 63 -12.15 -12.04 -12.22
CA LYS A 63 -13.26 -11.68 -11.34
C LYS A 63 -12.82 -10.78 -10.18
N ALA A 64 -11.52 -10.53 -10.06
CA ALA A 64 -10.95 -9.77 -8.98
C ALA A 64 -11.40 -8.30 -9.02
N SER A 65 -11.58 -7.74 -7.83
CA SER A 65 -11.89 -6.33 -7.61
C SER A 65 -10.74 -5.42 -8.03
N THR A 66 -11.02 -4.12 -8.17
CA THR A 66 -9.99 -3.12 -8.54
C THR A 66 -8.79 -3.13 -7.59
N PRO A 67 -8.95 -3.14 -6.25
CA PRO A 67 -7.80 -3.19 -5.33
C PRO A 67 -6.97 -4.47 -5.46
N GLU A 68 -7.62 -5.62 -5.68
CA GLU A 68 -6.90 -6.89 -5.91
C GLU A 68 -6.09 -6.85 -7.20
N LEU A 69 -6.65 -6.27 -8.28
CA LEU A 69 -5.95 -6.11 -9.55
C LEU A 69 -4.77 -5.13 -9.47
N GLU A 70 -4.89 -4.08 -8.65
CA GLU A 70 -3.78 -3.16 -8.37
C GLU A 70 -2.66 -3.85 -7.58
N LEU A 71 -3.01 -4.56 -6.51
CA LEU A 71 -2.04 -5.31 -5.70
C LEU A 71 -1.33 -6.36 -6.55
N ALA A 72 -2.09 -7.12 -7.34
CA ALA A 72 -1.56 -8.12 -8.24
C ALA A 72 -0.54 -7.54 -9.23
N LYS A 73 -0.81 -6.33 -9.75
CA LYS A 73 0.11 -5.67 -10.66
C LYS A 73 1.39 -5.25 -9.93
N LEU A 74 1.27 -4.70 -8.72
CA LEU A 74 2.43 -4.34 -7.91
C LEU A 74 3.29 -5.55 -7.55
N LEU A 75 2.69 -6.67 -7.15
CA LEU A 75 3.39 -7.92 -6.88
C LEU A 75 4.11 -8.43 -8.13
N PHE A 76 3.44 -8.41 -9.28
CA PHE A 76 4.03 -8.87 -10.54
C PHE A 76 5.21 -7.99 -10.99
N ASP A 77 5.06 -6.67 -10.92
CA ASP A 77 6.09 -5.72 -11.34
C ASP A 77 7.31 -5.75 -10.40
N ASN A 78 7.12 -6.08 -9.13
CA ASN A 78 8.16 -6.11 -8.10
C ASN A 78 8.55 -7.52 -7.64
N LYS A 79 8.17 -8.56 -8.38
CA LYS A 79 8.44 -9.98 -8.06
C LYS A 79 9.91 -10.29 -7.79
N ASP A 80 10.81 -9.54 -8.39
CA ASP A 80 12.27 -9.69 -8.25
C ASP A 80 12.78 -9.16 -6.90
N LYS A 81 11.97 -8.32 -6.22
CA LYS A 81 12.25 -7.76 -4.89
C LYS A 81 11.49 -8.49 -3.79
N ILE A 82 10.18 -8.66 -4.01
CA ILE A 82 9.29 -9.39 -3.10
C ILE A 82 8.61 -10.49 -3.90
N PRO A 83 9.12 -11.73 -3.84
CA PRO A 83 8.44 -12.86 -4.44
C PRO A 83 7.02 -12.99 -3.88
N VAL A 84 6.06 -13.28 -4.76
CA VAL A 84 4.64 -13.34 -4.38
C VAL A 84 4.35 -14.31 -3.22
N GLN A 85 5.12 -15.39 -3.11
CA GLN A 85 4.98 -16.36 -2.03
C GLN A 85 5.42 -15.81 -0.68
N HIS A 86 6.47 -14.98 -0.65
CA HIS A 86 6.89 -14.31 0.59
C HIS A 86 5.82 -13.33 1.07
N TRP A 87 5.25 -12.54 0.16
CA TRP A 87 4.14 -11.65 0.48
C TRP A 87 2.93 -12.41 1.05
N LYS A 88 2.53 -13.50 0.39
CA LYS A 88 1.42 -14.34 0.86
C LYS A 88 1.66 -14.89 2.26
N LYS A 89 2.88 -15.37 2.51
CA LYS A 89 3.27 -15.89 3.82
C LYS A 89 3.22 -14.80 4.89
N TYR A 90 3.82 -13.64 4.62
CA TYR A 90 3.82 -12.49 5.53
C TYR A 90 2.41 -12.06 5.94
N ILE A 91 1.50 -11.89 4.98
CA ILE A 91 0.11 -11.53 5.28
C ILE A 91 -0.60 -12.65 6.04
N SER A 92 -0.41 -13.91 5.65
CA SER A 92 -1.05 -15.04 6.31
C SER A 92 -0.59 -15.22 7.77
N GLU A 93 0.67 -14.91 8.08
CA GLU A 93 1.21 -14.93 9.45
C GLU A 93 0.55 -13.84 10.30
N ILE A 94 0.43 -12.62 9.77
CA ILE A 94 -0.25 -11.52 10.48
C ILE A 94 -1.74 -11.86 10.69
N GLU A 95 -2.42 -12.37 9.67
CA GLU A 95 -3.82 -12.78 9.78
C GLU A 95 -4.02 -13.86 10.84
N HIS A 96 -3.11 -14.83 10.90
CA HIS A 96 -3.15 -15.91 11.88
C HIS A 96 -2.85 -15.43 13.31
N ASP A 97 -1.76 -14.69 13.49
CA ASP A 97 -1.27 -14.28 14.81
C ASP A 97 -2.23 -13.32 15.52
N TYR A 98 -2.93 -12.49 14.76
CA TYR A 98 -3.86 -11.49 15.28
C TYR A 98 -5.34 -11.87 15.11
N GLY A 99 -5.63 -13.01 14.48
CA GLY A 99 -7.01 -13.46 14.23
C GLY A 99 -7.82 -12.50 13.34
N ILE A 100 -7.13 -11.72 12.49
CA ILE A 100 -7.73 -10.73 11.59
C ILE A 100 -7.77 -11.28 10.16
N ASN A 101 -8.71 -10.78 9.35
CA ASN A 101 -8.75 -11.07 7.92
C ASN A 101 -8.72 -9.74 7.17
N PHE A 102 -7.65 -9.48 6.42
CA PHE A 102 -7.55 -8.23 5.68
C PHE A 102 -8.52 -8.27 4.49
N ASP A 103 -9.20 -7.15 4.23
CA ASP A 103 -9.88 -6.96 2.95
C ASP A 103 -8.88 -6.59 1.85
N ALA A 104 -9.34 -6.54 0.60
CA ALA A 104 -8.48 -6.27 -0.54
C ALA A 104 -7.78 -4.89 -0.48
N GLU A 105 -8.46 -3.88 0.06
CA GLU A 105 -7.92 -2.53 0.21
C GLU A 105 -6.84 -2.49 1.28
N ALA A 106 -7.09 -3.13 2.43
CA ALA A 106 -6.13 -3.21 3.51
C ALA A 106 -4.86 -3.97 3.08
N ARG A 107 -4.98 -5.08 2.33
CA ARG A 107 -3.81 -5.79 1.76
C ARG A 107 -3.03 -4.91 0.78
N LEU A 108 -3.71 -4.14 -0.07
CA LEU A 108 -3.05 -3.22 -1.01
C LEU A 108 -2.29 -2.10 -0.28
N SER A 109 -2.90 -1.50 0.74
CA SER A 109 -2.30 -0.45 1.55
C SER A 109 -1.11 -0.99 2.35
N ALA A 110 -1.24 -2.17 2.96
CA ALA A 110 -0.14 -2.84 3.66
C ALA A 110 1.06 -3.05 2.72
N TYR A 111 0.82 -3.53 1.49
CA TYR A 111 1.88 -3.74 0.51
C TYR A 111 2.60 -2.44 0.15
N LYS A 112 1.83 -1.37 -0.13
CA LYS A 112 2.41 -0.06 -0.47
C LYS A 112 3.26 0.51 0.67
N HIS A 113 2.78 0.39 1.90
CA HIS A 113 3.52 0.83 3.09
C HIS A 113 4.81 0.01 3.27
N ASP A 114 4.71 -1.31 3.34
CA ASP A 114 5.88 -2.18 3.57
C ASP A 114 6.89 -2.09 2.42
N TYR A 115 6.44 -2.01 1.17
CA TYR A 115 7.32 -1.78 0.02
C TYR A 115 8.06 -0.43 0.13
N LYS A 116 7.39 0.63 0.60
CA LYS A 116 8.03 1.94 0.83
C LYS A 116 9.03 1.89 1.98
N VAL A 117 8.74 1.18 3.06
CA VAL A 117 9.64 1.03 4.21
C VAL A 117 10.85 0.17 3.86
N THR A 118 10.64 -0.93 3.15
CA THR A 118 11.66 -1.96 2.91
C THR A 118 12.47 -1.71 1.63
N PHE A 119 11.85 -1.21 0.56
CA PHE A 119 12.47 -1.01 -0.77
C PHE A 119 12.34 0.41 -1.30
N GLY A 120 11.64 1.30 -0.60
CA GLY A 120 11.61 2.70 -0.91
C GLY A 120 13.03 3.25 -0.77
N ILE A 121 13.60 3.61 -1.92
CA ILE A 121 14.66 4.60 -1.98
C ILE A 121 14.03 5.93 -1.53
N GLU A 122 13.82 6.10 -0.23
CA GLU A 122 14.22 7.38 0.31
C GLU A 122 15.74 7.38 0.14
N LYS A 123 16.23 8.26 -0.74
CA LYS A 123 17.59 8.76 -0.56
C LYS A 123 17.72 9.02 0.93
N ASN A 124 18.69 8.39 1.58
CA ASN A 124 19.12 8.74 2.92
C ASN A 124 19.19 10.27 3.01
N LYS A 125 18.14 10.88 3.55
CA LYS A 125 18.23 12.08 4.37
C LYS A 125 18.19 11.63 5.82
N LYS A 126 18.88 10.54 6.16
CA LYS A 126 19.50 10.50 7.49
C LYS A 126 20.73 11.39 7.43
N SER A 127 20.73 12.35 8.36
CA SER A 127 21.76 13.34 8.68
C SER A 127 22.07 14.42 7.63
N GLN A 128 21.21 15.43 7.59
CA GLN A 128 21.68 16.80 7.83
C GLN A 128 20.62 17.57 8.62
N LEU A 129 20.41 17.18 9.88
CA LEU A 129 19.99 18.09 10.95
C LEU A 129 21.20 18.94 11.39
N VAL A 130 21.94 19.51 10.44
CA VAL A 130 22.77 20.72 10.64
C VAL A 130 23.01 21.31 9.24
N SER A 131 22.22 22.31 8.85
CA SER A 131 22.74 23.49 8.12
C SER A 131 21.65 24.57 7.92
N LYS A 132 21.74 25.60 8.79
CA LYS A 132 21.29 27.00 8.67
C LYS A 132 19.78 27.31 8.73
N PRO A 133 19.41 28.41 9.43
CA PRO A 133 18.03 28.77 9.71
C PRO A 133 17.34 29.17 8.40
N LYS A 134 16.47 28.29 7.87
CA LYS A 134 15.30 28.80 7.17
C LYS A 134 14.46 29.47 8.24
N GLU A 135 14.12 30.74 8.04
CA GLU A 135 13.16 31.45 8.87
C GLU A 135 12.00 30.49 9.22
N ASP A 136 11.70 30.38 10.50
CA ASP A 136 10.67 29.47 11.00
C ASP A 136 9.32 30.04 10.54
N ILE A 137 8.88 29.63 9.35
CA ILE A 137 7.67 30.13 8.70
C ILE A 137 6.51 29.88 9.68
N GLN A 138 5.85 30.95 10.08
CA GLN A 138 4.71 30.87 10.99
C GLN A 138 3.41 30.70 10.21
N ILE A 139 2.56 29.81 10.71
CA ILE A 139 1.15 29.80 10.36
C ILE A 139 0.49 30.90 11.19
N ILE A 140 -0.09 31.89 10.51
CA ILE A 140 -0.68 33.09 11.12
C ILE A 140 -2.21 33.18 10.94
N SER A 141 -2.80 32.26 10.19
CA SER A 141 -4.24 32.25 9.92
C SER A 141 -4.76 30.84 9.65
N LEU A 142 -6.02 30.62 9.99
CA LEU A 142 -6.81 29.48 9.56
C LEU A 142 -8.01 29.97 8.70
N PRO A 143 -8.47 29.17 7.71
CA PRO A 143 -7.92 27.89 7.28
C PRO A 143 -6.49 28.03 6.71
N LEU A 144 -5.74 26.93 6.69
CA LEU A 144 -4.39 26.90 6.15
C LEU A 144 -4.38 27.37 4.69
N SER A 145 -3.27 27.97 4.27
CA SER A 145 -3.06 28.27 2.84
C SER A 145 -3.13 26.98 2.03
N GLU A 146 -3.50 27.06 0.75
CA GLU A 146 -3.61 25.88 -0.12
C GLU A 146 -2.29 25.06 -0.14
N GLN A 147 -1.15 25.76 -0.16
CA GLN A 147 0.16 25.14 -0.13
C GLN A 147 0.45 24.45 1.21
N ASP A 148 0.17 25.11 2.34
CA ASP A 148 0.41 24.52 3.65
C ASP A 148 -0.54 23.35 3.92
N ARG A 149 -1.81 23.49 3.54
CA ARG A 149 -2.82 22.44 3.68
C ARG A 149 -2.40 21.17 2.95
N ALA A 150 -1.91 21.29 1.71
CA ALA A 150 -1.42 20.14 0.94
C ALA A 150 -0.25 19.41 1.63
N GLU A 151 0.72 20.16 2.17
CA GLU A 151 1.85 19.59 2.90
C GLU A 151 1.42 18.89 4.21
N PHE A 152 0.47 19.48 4.93
CA PHE A 152 -0.09 18.88 6.14
C PHE A 152 -0.86 17.60 5.83
N ILE A 153 -1.64 17.56 4.75
CA ILE A 153 -2.37 16.37 4.31
C ILE A 153 -1.40 15.25 3.93
N GLU A 154 -0.32 15.56 3.20
CA GLU A 154 0.70 14.56 2.88
C GLU A 154 1.34 13.98 4.15
N SER A 155 1.70 14.86 5.10
CA SER A 155 2.25 14.45 6.39
C SER A 155 1.26 13.59 7.18
N ALA A 156 0.01 14.03 7.31
CA ALA A 156 -1.04 13.32 8.05
C ALA A 156 -1.29 11.92 7.49
N ASN A 157 -1.40 11.76 6.17
CA ASN A 157 -1.55 10.43 5.56
C ASN A 157 -0.37 9.52 5.85
N ARG A 158 0.87 10.02 5.71
CA ARG A 158 2.08 9.23 5.98
C ARG A 158 2.13 8.75 7.43
N VAL A 159 1.87 9.65 8.38
CA VAL A 159 1.91 9.33 9.81
C VAL A 159 0.76 8.41 10.20
N PHE A 160 -0.45 8.64 9.66
CA PHE A 160 -1.60 7.78 9.86
C PHE A 160 -1.30 6.34 9.44
N GLU A 161 -0.79 6.12 8.24
CA GLU A 161 -0.44 4.78 7.75
C GLU A 161 0.60 4.12 8.68
N ALA A 162 1.67 4.84 9.03
CA ALA A 162 2.71 4.30 9.91
C ALA A 162 2.16 3.91 11.30
N VAL A 163 1.28 4.72 11.87
CA VAL A 163 0.65 4.46 13.16
C VAL A 163 -0.34 3.29 13.07
N LEU A 164 -1.18 3.26 12.04
CA LEU A 164 -2.15 2.19 11.80
C LEU A 164 -1.45 0.83 11.77
N TRP A 165 -0.35 0.72 11.02
CA TRP A 165 0.40 -0.52 10.88
C TRP A 165 1.26 -0.86 12.09
N ARG A 166 1.66 0.12 12.90
CA ARG A 166 2.34 -0.14 14.17
C ARG A 166 1.38 -0.62 15.25
N MET A 167 0.16 -0.09 15.27
CA MET A 167 -0.86 -0.43 16.26
C MET A 167 -1.57 -1.75 15.93
N ILE A 168 -1.74 -2.05 14.64
CA ILE A 168 -2.46 -3.24 14.13
C ILE A 168 -3.82 -3.38 14.86
N PRO A 169 -4.76 -2.42 14.67
CA PRO A 169 -6.06 -2.52 15.30
C PRO A 169 -6.82 -3.76 14.81
N SER A 170 -7.78 -4.25 15.60
CA SER A 170 -8.56 -5.46 15.30
C SER A 170 -9.30 -5.39 13.96
N ASN A 171 -9.74 -4.19 13.56
CA ASN A 171 -10.45 -3.95 12.29
C ASN A 171 -9.72 -2.91 11.41
N PRO A 172 -8.54 -3.23 10.85
CA PRO A 172 -7.67 -2.26 10.19
C PRO A 172 -8.26 -1.74 8.87
N GLY A 173 -9.01 -2.56 8.13
CA GLY A 173 -9.67 -2.14 6.89
C GLY A 173 -10.79 -1.12 7.12
N ILE A 174 -11.60 -1.30 8.17
CA ILE A 174 -12.64 -0.33 8.54
C ILE A 174 -12.00 0.92 9.13
N THR A 175 -10.97 0.77 9.97
CA THR A 175 -10.21 1.91 10.52
C THR A 175 -9.63 2.78 9.40
N LEU A 176 -9.06 2.16 8.37
CA LEU A 176 -8.57 2.85 7.17
C LEU A 176 -9.69 3.60 6.43
N LYS A 177 -10.89 3.01 6.32
CA LYS A 177 -12.05 3.63 5.65
C LYS A 177 -12.62 4.83 6.41
N LEU A 178 -12.44 4.88 7.73
CA LEU A 178 -12.88 6.00 8.57
C LEU A 178 -11.90 7.18 8.54
N TRP A 179 -10.68 6.99 8.01
CA TRP A 179 -9.68 8.05 7.95
C TRP A 179 -10.04 9.13 6.93
N ASN A 180 -9.97 10.38 7.36
CA ASN A 180 -10.15 11.55 6.51
C ASN A 180 -9.06 12.58 6.83
N ALA A 181 -8.00 12.60 6.01
CA ALA A 181 -6.87 13.50 6.20
C ALA A 181 -7.24 14.98 6.07
N GLU A 182 -8.20 15.30 5.21
CA GLU A 182 -8.66 16.68 5.02
C GLU A 182 -9.36 17.19 6.27
N ASP A 183 -10.33 16.43 6.78
CA ASP A 183 -11.03 16.76 8.02
C ASP A 183 -10.07 16.82 9.22
N TYR A 184 -9.12 15.88 9.31
CA TYR A 184 -8.10 15.91 10.37
C TYR A 184 -7.26 17.20 10.32
N VAL A 185 -6.74 17.55 9.14
CA VAL A 185 -5.87 18.74 8.97
C VAL A 185 -6.64 20.04 9.21
N ASP A 186 -7.90 20.11 8.77
CA ASP A 186 -8.72 21.30 8.91
C ASP A 186 -9.15 21.56 10.36
N ASN A 187 -9.14 20.52 11.21
CA ASN A 187 -9.58 20.60 12.61
C ASN A 187 -8.45 20.44 13.65
N MET A 188 -7.23 20.05 13.26
CA MET A 188 -6.14 19.78 14.23
C MET A 188 -5.53 21.04 14.86
N LEU A 189 -5.61 22.20 14.18
CA LEU A 189 -5.15 23.49 14.71
C LEU A 189 -6.35 24.36 15.06
N THR A 190 -6.22 25.10 16.16
CA THR A 190 -7.22 26.08 16.59
C THR A 190 -6.66 27.49 16.49
N ASN A 191 -7.54 28.50 16.41
CA ASN A 191 -7.13 29.90 16.40
C ASN A 191 -6.29 30.31 17.62
N GLU A 192 -6.44 29.60 18.75
CA GLU A 192 -5.67 29.84 19.99
C GLU A 192 -4.22 29.36 19.89
N MET A 193 -3.91 28.44 18.97
CA MET A 193 -2.55 27.96 18.73
C MET A 193 -1.72 28.93 17.90
N ILE A 194 -2.35 29.90 17.24
CA ILE A 194 -1.71 30.82 16.28
C ILE A 194 -1.18 32.07 17.00
N PRO A 195 0.00 32.60 16.61
CA PRO A 195 0.89 32.10 15.57
C PRO A 195 1.72 30.89 16.03
N ILE A 196 1.78 29.87 15.19
CA ILE A 196 2.54 28.65 15.45
C ILE A 196 3.59 28.46 14.37
N SER A 197 4.75 27.94 14.72
CA SER A 197 5.71 27.57 13.68
C SER A 197 5.20 26.39 12.87
N LYS A 198 5.37 26.45 11.55
CA LYS A 198 4.95 25.39 10.64
C LYS A 198 5.60 24.05 11.01
N ASN A 199 6.88 24.07 11.37
CA ASN A 199 7.61 22.87 11.78
C ASN A 199 7.03 22.23 13.04
N TYR A 200 6.70 23.05 14.05
CA TYR A 200 6.09 22.55 15.27
C TYR A 200 4.68 22.04 15.01
N ALA A 201 3.87 22.75 14.24
CA ALA A 201 2.53 22.32 13.83
C ALA A 201 2.56 20.97 13.09
N LEU A 202 3.52 20.75 12.20
CA LEU A 202 3.72 19.45 11.54
C LEU A 202 4.10 18.35 12.54
N SER A 203 4.92 18.63 13.55
CA SER A 203 5.25 17.64 14.59
C SER A 203 4.05 17.24 15.47
N LEU A 204 3.03 18.10 15.56
CA LEU A 204 1.80 17.77 16.29
C LEU A 204 1.03 16.64 15.61
N ILE A 205 1.16 16.50 14.28
CA ILE A 205 0.60 15.36 13.54
C ILE A 205 1.18 14.05 14.11
N ASP A 206 2.51 13.94 14.19
CA ASP A 206 3.18 12.77 14.77
C ASP A 206 2.74 12.52 16.22
N ALA A 207 2.65 13.57 17.03
CA ALA A 207 2.31 13.47 18.45
C ALA A 207 0.88 12.97 18.71
N PHE A 208 -0.10 13.44 17.92
CA PHE A 208 -1.52 13.17 18.17
C PHE A 208 -2.12 12.07 17.32
N MET A 209 -1.46 11.64 16.24
CA MET A 209 -2.02 10.64 15.32
C MET A 209 -2.35 9.32 16.02
N VAL A 210 -1.54 8.89 17.00
CA VAL A 210 -1.79 7.65 17.76
C VAL A 210 -3.16 7.65 18.45
N HIS A 211 -3.53 8.76 19.07
CA HIS A 211 -4.83 8.88 19.73
C HIS A 211 -5.98 8.94 18.73
N HIS A 212 -5.76 9.60 17.58
CA HIS A 212 -6.76 9.66 16.53
C HIS A 212 -7.03 8.26 15.95
N VAL A 213 -5.98 7.53 15.59
CA VAL A 213 -6.09 6.14 15.08
C VAL A 213 -6.77 5.23 16.11
N LEU A 214 -6.46 5.38 17.40
CA LEU A 214 -7.16 4.64 18.46
C LEU A 214 -8.67 4.94 18.49
N GLY A 215 -9.05 6.19 18.30
CA GLY A 215 -10.45 6.61 18.22
C GLY A 215 -11.18 5.97 17.03
N LEU A 216 -10.56 5.98 15.85
CA LEU A 216 -11.08 5.35 14.65
C LEU A 216 -11.18 3.83 14.80
N ALA A 217 -10.17 3.19 15.40
CA ALA A 217 -10.19 1.75 15.67
C ALA A 217 -11.35 1.37 16.59
N LYS A 218 -11.54 2.11 17.68
CA LYS A 218 -12.68 1.90 18.59
C LYS A 218 -14.03 2.07 17.88
N GLN A 219 -14.13 3.01 16.93
CA GLN A 219 -15.34 3.17 16.13
C GLN A 219 -15.54 1.99 15.17
N ALA A 220 -14.47 1.53 14.52
CA ALA A 220 -14.50 0.36 13.65
C ALA A 220 -14.97 -0.90 14.39
N ASP A 221 -14.47 -1.15 15.59
CA ASP A 221 -14.86 -2.31 16.41
C ASP A 221 -16.36 -2.30 16.71
N LYS A 222 -16.91 -1.14 17.11
CA LYS A 222 -18.36 -0.98 17.35
C LYS A 222 -19.21 -1.24 16.11
N MET A 223 -18.74 -0.85 14.93
CA MET A 223 -19.48 -1.09 13.68
C MET A 223 -19.57 -2.59 13.37
N THR A 224 -18.56 -3.38 13.75
CA THR A 224 -18.55 -4.83 13.57
C THR A 224 -19.37 -5.60 14.62
N GLU A 225 -19.49 -5.08 15.85
CA GLU A 225 -20.32 -5.69 16.90
C GLU A 225 -21.83 -5.53 16.65
N GLN A 226 -22.23 -4.58 15.79
CA GLN A 226 -23.63 -4.28 15.45
C GLN A 226 -24.08 -4.88 14.11
N SER A 227 -23.21 -5.67 13.46
CA SER A 227 -23.45 -6.34 12.16
C SER A 227 -23.82 -7.81 12.34
#